data_AF-A0A6S9BVT4-F1
#
_entry.id   AF-A0A6S9BVT4-F1
#
_cell.length_a   1.000
_cell.length_b   1.000
_cell.length_c   1.000
_cell.angle_alpha   90.00
_cell.angle_beta   90.00
_cell.angle_gamma   90.00
#
_symmetry.space_group_name_H-M   'P 1'
#
loop_
_entity.id
_entity.type
_entity.pdbx_description
1 polymer ?
#
loop_
_entity_poly.entity_id
_entity_poly.type
_entity_poly.pdbx_seq_one_letter_code
_entity_poly.pdbx_strand_id
1 'polypeptide(L)'
;MSDHTLTVPYTIQSISEGLSRALFTVPSHQADFLISSPVTCRGGSFDLHIMDNSETTDTNGGESVITKSIYTDFYSPDPSQTADAIAIRLKARLQDPNLPSASDACIIT
;
A
#
# COMPACT_ATOMS: atom_id res chain seq x y z
N MET A 1 -24.48 10.25 -5.96
CA MET A 1 -23.18 10.59 -5.39
C MET A 1 -22.29 9.39 -5.62
N SER A 2 -21.50 9.41 -6.69
CA SER A 2 -20.63 8.30 -7.05
C SER A 2 -19.46 8.30 -6.09
N ASP A 3 -19.52 7.43 -5.10
CA ASP A 3 -18.40 7.14 -4.21
C ASP A 3 -17.31 6.51 -5.10
N HIS A 4 -16.47 7.34 -5.70
CA HIS A 4 -15.22 6.88 -6.28
C HIS A 4 -14.32 6.50 -5.11
N THR A 5 -14.58 5.32 -4.56
CA THR A 5 -13.71 4.65 -3.61
C THR A 5 -12.45 4.27 -4.39
N LEU A 6 -11.60 5.26 -4.65
CA LEU A 6 -10.25 5.11 -5.16
C LEU A 6 -9.46 4.34 -4.10
N THR A 7 -9.58 3.02 -4.10
CA THR A 7 -8.74 2.11 -3.34
C THR A 7 -7.42 1.95 -4.09
N VAL A 8 -6.32 1.85 -3.35
CA VAL A 8 -5.03 1.49 -3.96
C VAL A 8 -5.19 0.09 -4.55
N PRO A 9 -5.05 -0.11 -5.87
CA PRO A 9 -5.20 -1.42 -6.48
C PRO A 9 -4.16 -2.38 -5.90
N TYR A 10 -4.57 -3.60 -5.61
CA TYR A 10 -3.64 -4.60 -5.11
C TYR A 10 -3.98 -6.02 -5.57
N THR A 11 -2.96 -6.89 -5.53
CA THR A 11 -3.09 -8.33 -5.72
C THR A 11 -2.45 -9.06 -4.55
N ILE A 12 -2.90 -10.28 -4.27
CA ILE A 12 -2.35 -11.12 -3.19
C ILE A 12 -1.74 -12.36 -3.81
N GLN A 13 -0.53 -12.68 -3.38
CA GLN A 13 0.21 -13.87 -3.80
C GLN A 13 0.52 -14.72 -2.56
N SER A 14 0.15 -15.99 -2.59
CA SER A 14 0.57 -16.94 -1.55
C SER A 14 2.02 -17.35 -1.81
N ILE A 15 2.93 -17.04 -0.88
CA ILE A 15 4.35 -17.39 -1.00
C ILE A 15 4.59 -18.78 -0.41
N SER A 16 4.09 -19.03 0.80
CA SER A 16 4.21 -20.31 1.50
C SER A 16 3.07 -20.48 2.50
N GLU A 17 3.07 -21.58 3.26
CA GLU A 17 2.04 -21.83 4.27
C GLU A 17 1.95 -20.67 5.27
N GLY A 18 0.78 -20.02 5.30
CA GLY A 18 0.51 -18.85 6.14
C GLY A 18 1.15 -17.53 5.69
N LEU A 19 2.13 -17.54 4.77
CA LEU A 19 2.83 -16.34 4.28
C LEU A 19 2.21 -15.84 2.97
N SER A 20 1.73 -14.61 2.97
CA SER A 20 1.16 -13.93 1.81
C SER A 20 1.93 -12.67 1.50
N ARG A 21 1.97 -12.30 0.23
CA ARG A 21 2.46 -11.02 -0.28
C ARG A 21 1.29 -10.23 -0.82
N ALA A 22 1.11 -9.00 -0.34
CA ALA A 22 0.23 -8.04 -1.01
C ALA A 22 1.09 -7.12 -1.88
N LEU A 23 0.70 -6.98 -3.14
CA LEU A 23 1.35 -6.14 -4.13
C LEU A 23 0.41 -4.99 -4.50
N PHE A 24 0.82 -3.75 -4.22
CA PHE A 24 0.04 -2.53 -4.38
C PHE A 24 0.59 -1.68 -5.53
N THR A 25 -0.29 -1.12 -6.35
CA THR A 25 0.08 -0.20 -7.43
C THR A 25 -0.07 1.25 -6.96
N VAL A 26 1.02 2.01 -6.94
CA VAL A 26 1.06 3.40 -6.47
C VAL A 26 1.73 4.32 -7.49
N PRO A 27 1.47 5.65 -7.45
CA PRO A 27 2.22 6.59 -8.27
C PRO A 27 3.72 6.53 -7.94
N SER A 28 4.57 6.48 -8.97
CA SER A 28 6.01 6.23 -8.81
C SER A 28 6.72 7.28 -7.95
N HIS A 29 6.31 8.55 -8.07
CA HIS A 29 6.85 9.68 -7.30
C HIS A 29 6.55 9.60 -5.79
N GLN A 30 5.59 8.78 -5.37
CA GLN A 30 5.23 8.57 -3.96
C GLN A 30 5.71 7.21 -3.43
N ALA A 31 6.15 6.30 -4.31
CA ALA A 31 6.61 4.98 -3.90
C ALA A 31 7.77 5.05 -2.91
N ASP A 32 8.77 5.90 -3.17
CA ASP A 32 9.94 6.10 -2.30
C ASP A 32 9.53 6.66 -0.93
N PHE A 33 8.54 7.56 -0.89
CA PHE A 33 7.98 8.07 0.35
C PHE A 33 7.26 6.97 1.15
N LEU A 34 6.44 6.15 0.48
CA LEU A 34 5.68 5.10 1.13
C LEU A 34 6.58 4.00 1.72
N ILE A 35 7.69 3.63 1.07
CA ILE A 35 8.63 2.64 1.62
C ILE A 35 9.49 3.18 2.76
N SER A 36 9.67 4.50 2.85
CA SER A 36 10.44 5.11 3.94
C SER A 36 9.73 5.04 5.29
N SER A 37 8.43 4.74 5.29
CA SER A 37 7.58 4.73 6.48
C SER A 37 6.74 3.46 6.53
N PRO A 38 6.96 2.55 7.48
CA PRO A 38 6.17 1.32 7.59
C PRO A 38 4.68 1.63 7.81
N VAL A 39 3.79 0.75 7.33
CA VAL A 39 2.34 0.87 7.52
C VAL A 39 1.94 0.10 8.77
N THR A 40 1.17 0.71 9.67
CA THR A 40 0.59 -0.01 10.81
C THR A 40 -0.87 -0.33 10.57
N CYS A 41 -1.20 -1.60 10.68
CA CYS A 41 -2.57 -2.09 10.64
C CYS A 41 -2.77 -3.15 11.74
N ARG A 42 -3.86 -3.05 12.50
CA ARG A 42 -4.27 -4.06 13.50
C ARG A 42 -3.18 -4.42 14.52
N GLY A 43 -2.34 -3.46 14.91
CA GLY A 43 -1.25 -3.67 15.85
C GLY A 43 0.03 -4.28 15.25
N GLY A 44 0.04 -4.62 13.97
CA GLY A 44 1.23 -5.05 13.23
C GLY A 44 1.85 -3.92 12.41
N SER A 45 3.18 -3.93 12.31
CA SER A 45 3.95 -3.06 11.41
C SER A 45 4.29 -3.84 10.14
N PHE A 46 4.04 -3.23 8.98
CA PHE A 46 4.27 -3.81 7.66
C PHE A 46 5.30 -2.96 6.92
N ASP A 47 6.47 -3.54 6.70
CA ASP A 47 7.51 -2.93 5.88
C ASP A 47 7.16 -3.07 4.41
N LEU A 48 7.27 -1.97 3.68
CA LEU A 48 6.98 -1.91 2.25
C LEU A 48 8.29 -1.92 1.47
N HIS A 49 8.28 -2.67 0.38
CA HIS A 49 9.42 -2.78 -0.53
C HIS A 49 8.98 -2.37 -1.93
N ILE A 50 9.87 -1.71 -2.68
CA ILE A 50 9.64 -1.45 -4.10
C ILE A 50 9.92 -2.73 -4.88
N MET A 51 9.01 -3.10 -5.76
CA MET A 51 9.31 -4.04 -6.83
C MET A 51 9.89 -3.25 -8.00
N ASP A 52 10.96 -3.75 -8.60
CA ASP A 52 11.66 -3.08 -9.70
C ASP A 52 10.86 -3.24 -11.02
N ASN A 53 9.62 -2.75 -11.00
CA ASN A 53 8.71 -2.69 -12.12
C ASN A 53 8.07 -1.29 -12.15
N SER A 54 8.23 -0.60 -13.28
CA SER A 54 7.56 0.67 -13.53
C SER A 54 6.64 0.47 -14.71
N GLU A 55 5.36 0.74 -14.53
CA GLU A 55 4.35 0.63 -15.58
C GLU A 55 3.76 2.01 -15.84
N THR A 56 3.75 2.40 -17.11
CA THR A 56 3.09 3.62 -17.55
C THR A 56 1.63 3.30 -17.79
N THR A 57 0.73 3.87 -16.98
CA THR A 57 -0.71 3.75 -17.19
C THR A 57 -1.22 5.02 -17.85
N ASP A 58 -1.77 4.88 -19.05
CA ASP A 58 -2.46 5.98 -19.72
C ASP A 58 -3.79 6.22 -19.00
N THR A 59 -3.96 7.40 -18.44
CA THR A 59 -5.28 7.82 -17.97
C THR A 59 -6.10 8.29 -19.17
N ASN A 60 -7.42 8.10 -19.13
CA ASN A 60 -8.35 8.50 -20.20
C ASN A 60 -8.38 10.01 -20.51
N GLY A 61 -7.47 10.81 -19.96
CA GLY A 61 -7.28 12.24 -20.20
C GLY A 61 -5.98 12.63 -20.92
N GLY A 62 -5.15 11.67 -21.36
CA GLY A 62 -3.89 11.94 -22.05
C GLY A 62 -2.69 12.23 -21.15
N GLU A 63 -2.89 12.21 -19.82
CA GLU A 63 -1.80 12.19 -18.84
C GLU A 63 -1.40 10.75 -18.56
N SER A 64 -0.20 10.36 -18.99
CA SER A 64 0.40 9.09 -18.60
C SER A 64 0.95 9.21 -17.17
N VAL A 65 0.43 8.40 -16.25
CA VAL A 65 0.95 8.33 -14.88
C VAL A 65 1.90 7.15 -14.79
N ILE A 66 3.14 7.41 -14.39
CA ILE A 66 4.10 6.34 -14.10
C ILE A 66 3.73 5.77 -12.73
N THR A 67 3.41 4.48 -12.71
CA THR A 67 3.12 3.72 -11.49
C THR A 67 4.28 2.78 -11.16
N LYS A 68 4.41 2.45 -9.88
CA LYS A 68 5.34 1.43 -9.37
C LYS A 68 4.54 0.44 -8.52
N SER A 69 4.97 -0.82 -8.53
CA SER A 69 4.45 -1.78 -7.56
C SER A 69 5.28 -1.74 -6.29
N ILE A 70 4.61 -1.64 -5.14
CA ILE A 70 5.20 -1.87 -3.83
C ILE A 70 4.60 -3.13 -3.23
N TYR A 71 5.33 -3.83 -2.37
CA TYR A 71 4.83 -5.05 -1.76
C TYR A 71 5.19 -5.13 -0.28
N THR A 72 4.44 -5.96 0.44
CA THR A 72 4.75 -6.36 1.81
C THR A 72 4.39 -7.82 2.01
N ASP A 73 5.24 -8.51 2.77
CA ASP A 73 5.07 -9.91 3.12
C ASP A 73 4.56 -10.01 4.54
N PHE A 74 3.53 -10.83 4.76
CA PHE A 74 2.92 -10.96 6.07
C PHE A 74 2.25 -12.32 6.27
N TYR A 75 2.15 -12.69 7.54
CA TYR A 75 1.36 -13.84 7.96
C TYR A 75 -0.04 -13.39 8.35
N SER A 76 -1.07 -13.98 7.75
CA SER A 76 -2.46 -13.72 8.12
C SER A 76 -3.34 -14.93 7.85
N PRO A 77 -4.27 -15.29 8.75
CA PRO A 77 -5.31 -16.27 8.47
C PRO A 77 -6.31 -15.77 7.42
N ASP A 78 -6.42 -14.44 7.26
CA ASP A 78 -7.23 -13.78 6.23
C ASP A 78 -6.37 -12.71 5.54
N PRO A 79 -5.64 -13.07 4.46
CA PRO A 79 -4.73 -12.15 3.82
C PRO A 79 -5.44 -11.03 3.06
N SER A 80 -6.65 -11.28 2.56
CA SER A 80 -7.49 -10.29 1.88
C SER A 80 -7.84 -9.14 2.80
N GLN A 81 -8.30 -9.45 4.02
CA GLN A 81 -8.68 -8.44 4.98
C GLN A 81 -7.49 -7.59 5.47
N THR A 82 -6.31 -8.20 5.57
CA THR A 82 -5.07 -7.49 5.92
C THR A 82 -4.61 -6.59 4.77
N ALA A 83 -4.63 -7.08 3.53
CA ALA A 83 -4.29 -6.29 2.36
C ALA A 83 -5.24 -5.09 2.17
N ASP A 84 -6.55 -5.27 2.38
CA ASP A 84 -7.53 -4.18 2.37
C ASP A 84 -7.19 -3.10 3.38
N ALA A 85 -6.89 -3.48 4.63
CA ALA A 85 -6.52 -2.53 5.68
C ALA A 85 -5.26 -1.74 5.31
N ILE A 86 -4.25 -2.40 4.72
CA ILE A 86 -3.03 -1.76 4.23
C ILE A 86 -3.35 -0.81 3.06
N ALA A 87 -4.17 -1.24 2.10
CA ALA A 87 -4.57 -0.41 0.96
C ALA A 87 -5.31 0.87 1.40
N ILE A 88 -6.17 0.79 2.42
CA ILE A 88 -6.86 1.96 3.01
C ILE A 88 -5.86 2.92 3.63
N ARG A 89 -4.84 2.43 4.35
CA ARG A 89 -3.79 3.27 4.95
C ARG A 89 -2.88 3.89 3.91
N LEU A 90 -2.51 3.13 2.88
CA LEU A 90 -1.74 3.62 1.74
C LEU A 90 -2.50 4.75 1.04
N LYS A 91 -3.80 4.57 0.78
CA LYS A 91 -4.66 5.62 0.22
C LYS A 91 -4.61 6.89 1.07
N ALA A 92 -4.80 6.76 2.38
CA ALA A 92 -4.79 7.92 3.28
C ALA A 92 -3.46 8.67 3.17
N ARG A 93 -2.31 7.96 3.16
CA ARG A 93 -0.99 8.56 3.00
C ARG A 93 -0.75 9.20 1.62
N LEU A 94 -1.29 8.62 0.56
CA LEU A 94 -1.24 9.20 -0.78
C LEU A 94 -2.06 10.49 -0.87
N GLN A 95 -3.13 10.62 -0.08
CA GLN A 95 -3.97 11.82 0.00
C GLN A 95 -3.39 12.89 0.94
N ASP A 96 -2.75 12.46 2.02
CA ASP A 96 -2.08 13.33 3.00
C ASP A 96 -0.73 12.73 3.41
N PRO A 97 0.37 13.20 2.78
CA PRO A 97 1.72 12.74 3.09
C PRO A 97 2.19 13.11 4.51
N ASN A 98 1.50 14.00 5.20
CA ASN A 98 1.86 14.39 6.57
C ASN A 98 1.18 13.51 7.64
N LEU A 99 0.39 12.51 7.23
CA LEU A 99 -0.19 11.59 8.18
C LEU A 99 0.91 10.87 8.96
N PRO A 100 0.77 10.77 10.30
CA PRO A 100 1.79 10.18 11.16
C PRO A 100 2.20 8.80 10.66
N SER A 101 3.51 8.59 10.63
CA SER A 101 4.08 7.27 10.37
C SER A 101 3.69 6.31 11.51
N ALA A 102 3.83 5.01 11.28
CA ALA A 102 3.69 3.98 12.31
C ALA A 102 4.41 4.34 13.63
N SER A 103 5.57 4.98 13.50
CA SER A 103 6.43 5.38 14.62
C SER A 103 5.82 6.47 15.50
N ASP A 104 4.93 7.31 14.95
CA ASP A 104 4.28 8.43 15.66
C ASP A 104 2.94 8.04 16.30
N ALA A 105 2.31 6.96 15.85
CA ALA A 105 1.00 6.51 16.34
C ALA A 105 1.08 5.54 17.53
N CYS A 106 2.29 5.22 18.03
CA CYS A 106 2.48 4.44 19.25
C CYS A 106 2.26 5.34 20.49
N ILE A 107 1.01 5.73 20.74
CA ILE A 107 0.63 6.23 22.05
C ILE A 107 0.34 4.99 22.92
N ILE A 108 1.30 4.64 23.77
CA ILE A 108 1.06 3.74 24.89
C ILE A 108 0.15 4.52 25.85
N THR A 109 -1.13 4.17 25.91
CA THR A 109 -2.01 4.50 27.04
C THR A 109 -2.53 3.21 27.66
#